data_AF-A0A0R0CTM5-F1
#
_entry.id   AF-A0A0R0CTM5-F1
#
_cell.length_a   1.000
_cell.length_b   1.000
_cell.length_c   1.000
_cell.angle_alpha   90.00
_cell.angle_beta   90.00
_cell.angle_gamma   90.00
#
_symmetry.space_group_name_H-M   'P 1'
#
loop_
_entity.id
_entity.type
_entity.pdbx_description
1 polymer ?
#
loop_
_entity_poly.entity_id
_entity_poly.type
_entity_poly.pdbx_seq_one_letter_code
_entity_poly.pdbx_strand_id
1 'polypeptide(L)'
;MCRHAWLAWWLLCLAPATQAFELAPDLHGLDAGERARAQRAVDAVVQRLPDALRAALPPQVPVRWVDTLPAHVAGRAFSGDIQLQRALLDDDEDAAGRALQAALVHELVHVADRGQAGGWSGQARFRELAGWQRRPWKLGRSPNRFTDRSPDDYERHSAAEYLAVNAEHWLLDADFACRRPALASWLSATLGPTPRRADCDAGVPLLQAGAEEGLVELMRLDPARVYAVDYLFAESGDVPMSRWGHSMLRLVICREGRVPGPACRLDLDQHRVLSFRAFVGDVELSSWRGLTGGYPSRLFVLPLQQVVDEYTKVELRGLASLPLQLSAQEIASLLERTAQVHWSYDGRYYFVGNNCAVETAKLLQAGVPALQEAGIERISPRGLRRRLARLGRLDESVLEDRAAALRDGYYFESSDAHYDLLFAAARDELRLPVGDAQAWLKLDAATRAPWLQRGGLRATAGLMLLEQAAFGRAELRARDTLKRAVLAQRDSDGARQLQALLEQAGQWLQPGALLGGPGYGLPQADELTTLQPRLLAASTQAPQAWKQLRLQMRAGLPSAQRKELDVLDANVQALGAHLRAQAAAPAAAGS
;
A
#
# COMPACT_ATOMS: atom_id res chain seq x y z
N MET A 1 37.84 -52.63 -49.65
CA MET A 1 36.79 -51.67 -49.22
C MET A 1 37.03 -51.31 -47.75
N CYS A 2 38.07 -50.51 -47.50
CA CYS A 2 38.45 -50.01 -46.18
C CYS A 2 38.70 -48.52 -46.35
N ARG A 3 37.88 -47.63 -45.77
CA ARG A 3 38.25 -46.21 -45.53
C ARG A 3 37.22 -45.33 -44.80
N HIS A 4 36.02 -45.80 -44.45
CA HIS A 4 34.98 -44.91 -43.91
C HIS A 4 34.66 -45.06 -42.41
N ALA A 5 35.34 -45.95 -41.67
CA ALA A 5 35.01 -46.20 -40.26
C ALA A 5 35.77 -45.32 -39.24
N TRP A 6 36.72 -44.48 -39.67
CA TRP A 6 37.62 -43.75 -38.74
C TRP A 6 37.28 -42.27 -38.53
N LEU A 7 36.23 -41.76 -39.18
CA LEU A 7 35.81 -40.36 -39.05
C LEU A 7 34.71 -40.13 -37.99
N ALA A 8 34.08 -41.20 -37.47
CA ALA A 8 33.04 -41.10 -36.45
C ALA A 8 33.58 -41.00 -35.01
N TRP A 9 34.87 -41.25 -34.78
CA TRP A 9 35.49 -41.21 -33.45
C TRP A 9 36.19 -39.88 -33.09
N TRP A 10 36.35 -38.96 -34.06
CA TRP A 10 37.01 -37.67 -33.83
C TRP A 10 36.06 -36.49 -33.59
N LEU A 11 34.73 -36.73 -33.59
CA LEU A 11 33.71 -35.72 -33.32
C LEU A 11 33.05 -35.85 -31.93
N LEU A 12 33.51 -36.78 -31.08
CA LEU A 12 32.97 -37.00 -29.73
C LEU A 12 33.79 -36.38 -28.59
N CYS A 13 34.90 -35.68 -28.86
CA CYS A 13 35.79 -35.13 -27.82
C CYS A 13 36.01 -33.61 -27.90
N LEU A 14 34.98 -32.85 -28.30
CA LEU A 14 34.95 -31.39 -28.15
C LEU A 14 33.65 -30.95 -27.46
N ALA A 15 33.26 -31.66 -26.39
CA ALA A 15 32.50 -30.97 -25.36
C ALA A 15 33.50 -30.03 -24.66
N PRO A 16 33.28 -28.70 -24.64
CA PRO A 16 34.12 -27.84 -23.82
C PRO A 16 34.05 -28.39 -22.40
N ALA A 17 35.20 -28.71 -21.81
CA ALA A 17 35.26 -28.97 -20.37
C ALA A 17 34.73 -27.70 -19.71
N THR A 18 33.48 -27.73 -19.26
CA THR A 18 32.92 -26.68 -18.41
C THR A 18 33.76 -26.70 -17.16
N GLN A 19 34.70 -25.76 -17.05
CA GLN A 19 35.49 -25.57 -15.84
C GLN A 19 34.50 -25.38 -14.70
N ALA A 20 34.45 -26.33 -13.78
CA ALA A 20 33.55 -26.26 -12.64
C ALA A 20 34.02 -25.09 -11.76
N PHE A 21 33.08 -24.26 -11.34
CA PHE A 21 33.32 -23.21 -10.35
C PHE A 21 33.88 -23.82 -9.06
N GLU A 22 34.94 -23.24 -8.52
CA GLU A 22 35.57 -23.63 -7.26
C GLU A 22 35.80 -22.43 -6.34
N LEU A 23 35.40 -22.55 -5.07
CA LEU A 23 35.83 -21.63 -4.01
C LEU A 23 37.17 -22.09 -3.46
N ALA A 24 38.14 -21.18 -3.43
CA ALA A 24 39.48 -21.44 -2.91
C ALA A 24 39.70 -20.67 -1.60
N PRO A 25 39.27 -21.21 -0.44
CA PRO A 25 39.55 -20.58 0.85
C PRO A 25 41.03 -20.67 1.20
N ASP A 26 41.62 -19.54 1.54
CA ASP A 26 42.98 -19.48 2.09
C ASP A 26 42.96 -19.99 3.53
N LEU A 27 43.51 -21.17 3.76
CA LEU A 27 43.58 -21.81 5.07
C LEU A 27 44.90 -21.51 5.80
N HIS A 28 45.80 -20.74 5.19
CA HIS A 28 47.10 -20.43 5.76
C HIS A 28 46.96 -19.49 6.96
N GLY A 29 47.66 -19.79 8.06
CA GLY A 29 47.62 -18.97 9.28
C GLY A 29 46.38 -19.15 10.16
N LEU A 30 45.41 -19.97 9.74
CA LEU A 30 44.27 -20.38 10.56
C LEU A 30 44.64 -21.56 11.47
N ASP A 31 44.05 -21.65 12.66
CA ASP A 31 44.12 -22.81 13.54
C ASP A 31 43.21 -23.97 13.07
N ALA A 32 43.24 -25.10 13.76
CA ALA A 32 42.47 -26.28 13.35
C ALA A 32 40.94 -26.07 13.42
N GLY A 33 40.45 -25.31 14.40
CA GLY A 33 39.03 -25.01 14.56
C GLY A 33 38.54 -24.01 13.50
N GLU A 34 39.31 -22.95 13.27
CA GLU A 34 39.05 -21.95 12.23
C GLU A 34 39.00 -22.60 10.84
N ARG A 35 39.96 -23.47 10.51
CA ARG A 35 39.95 -24.21 9.23
C ARG A 35 38.70 -25.06 9.06
N ALA A 36 38.29 -25.76 10.13
CA ALA A 36 37.11 -26.61 10.09
C ALA A 36 35.83 -25.78 9.89
N ARG A 37 35.71 -24.62 10.55
CA ARG A 37 34.58 -23.69 10.40
C ARG A 37 34.54 -23.08 8.99
N ALA A 38 35.68 -22.60 8.49
CA ALA A 38 35.82 -22.07 7.15
C ALA A 38 35.36 -23.09 6.09
N GLN A 39 35.87 -24.33 6.18
CA GLN A 39 35.51 -25.39 5.23
C GLN A 39 34.03 -25.75 5.31
N ARG A 40 33.47 -25.91 6.52
CA ARG A 40 32.04 -26.19 6.71
C ARG A 40 31.15 -25.12 6.08
N ALA A 41 31.50 -23.84 6.27
CA ALA A 41 30.73 -22.73 5.71
C ALA A 41 30.81 -22.70 4.18
N VAL A 42 32.01 -22.88 3.61
CA VAL A 42 32.21 -22.98 2.16
C VAL A 42 31.40 -24.12 1.56
N ASP A 43 31.52 -25.33 2.11
CA ASP A 43 30.78 -26.51 1.63
C ASP A 43 29.26 -26.28 1.71
N ALA A 44 28.78 -25.71 2.81
CA ALA A 44 27.37 -25.40 3.02
C ALA A 44 26.84 -24.38 2.00
N VAL A 45 27.61 -23.34 1.68
CA VAL A 45 27.22 -22.32 0.69
C VAL A 45 27.25 -22.91 -0.72
N VAL A 46 28.33 -23.60 -1.12
CA VAL A 46 28.45 -24.21 -2.47
C VAL A 46 27.29 -25.14 -2.77
N GLN A 47 26.88 -25.96 -1.81
CA GLN A 47 25.73 -26.88 -1.95
C GLN A 47 24.40 -26.15 -2.16
N ARG A 48 24.27 -24.92 -1.66
CA ARG A 48 23.04 -24.10 -1.74
C ARG A 48 23.01 -23.18 -2.95
N LEU A 49 24.16 -22.83 -3.54
CA LEU A 49 24.22 -21.90 -4.65
C LEU A 49 23.37 -22.42 -5.84
N PRO A 50 22.57 -21.58 -6.48
CA PRO A 50 21.88 -21.94 -7.72
C PRO A 50 22.83 -22.02 -8.92
N ASP A 51 22.45 -22.78 -9.95
CA ASP A 51 23.26 -22.97 -11.15
C ASP A 51 23.57 -21.68 -11.89
N ALA A 52 22.61 -20.77 -12.04
CA ALA A 52 22.86 -19.52 -12.76
C ALA A 52 23.79 -18.59 -11.98
N LEU A 53 23.76 -18.64 -10.64
CA LEU A 53 24.71 -17.90 -9.81
C LEU A 53 26.12 -18.48 -9.98
N ARG A 54 26.27 -19.81 -9.91
CA ARG A 54 27.54 -20.50 -10.20
C ARG A 54 28.09 -20.17 -11.59
N ALA A 55 27.23 -20.13 -12.60
CA ALA A 55 27.61 -19.85 -13.98
C ALA A 55 28.08 -18.40 -14.21
N ALA A 56 27.69 -17.46 -13.32
CA ALA A 56 28.11 -16.06 -13.40
C ALA A 56 29.41 -15.77 -12.63
N LEU A 57 29.89 -16.72 -11.82
CA LEU A 57 31.14 -16.61 -11.09
C LEU A 57 32.34 -16.95 -11.99
N PRO A 58 33.54 -16.40 -11.71
CA PRO A 58 34.76 -16.85 -12.37
C PRO A 58 35.07 -18.31 -11.98
N PRO A 59 35.89 -19.03 -12.76
CA PRO A 59 36.20 -20.45 -12.51
C PRO A 59 36.75 -20.73 -11.12
N GLN A 60 37.52 -19.79 -10.57
CA GLN A 60 38.04 -19.85 -9.21
C GLN A 60 37.76 -18.52 -8.51
N VAL A 61 37.23 -18.59 -7.29
CA VAL A 61 37.01 -17.43 -6.41
C VAL A 61 37.84 -17.59 -5.14
N PRO A 62 38.94 -16.83 -4.98
CA PRO A 62 39.74 -16.85 -3.75
C PRO A 62 38.98 -16.23 -2.58
N VAL A 63 39.03 -16.88 -1.42
CA VAL A 63 38.44 -16.36 -0.15
C VAL A 63 39.56 -16.19 0.86
N ARG A 64 39.83 -14.95 1.28
CA ARG A 64 40.88 -14.62 2.27
C ARG A 64 40.28 -14.14 3.58
N TRP A 65 40.93 -14.48 4.69
CA TRP A 65 40.53 -14.07 6.05
C TRP A 65 41.43 -12.95 6.54
N VAL A 66 40.84 -11.82 6.92
CA VAL A 66 41.60 -10.60 7.26
C VAL A 66 41.08 -9.95 8.53
N ASP A 67 41.98 -9.31 9.27
CA ASP A 67 41.66 -8.51 10.47
C ASP A 67 41.56 -7.00 10.17
N THR A 68 41.85 -6.60 8.93
CA THR A 68 41.99 -5.19 8.52
C THR A 68 40.71 -4.56 7.99
N LEU A 69 39.63 -5.33 7.85
CA LEU A 69 38.34 -4.78 7.48
C LEU A 69 37.79 -3.90 8.64
N PRO A 70 37.09 -2.79 8.32
CA PRO A 70 36.42 -1.99 9.35
C PRO A 70 35.46 -2.87 10.16
N ALA A 71 35.35 -2.65 11.47
CA ALA A 71 34.58 -3.52 12.38
C ALA A 71 33.09 -3.72 12.03
N HIS A 72 32.51 -2.87 11.18
CA HIS A 72 31.12 -2.98 10.69
C HIS A 72 31.01 -3.69 9.33
N VAL A 73 32.11 -4.20 8.76
CA VAL A 73 32.18 -4.79 7.43
C VAL A 73 32.57 -6.27 7.56
N ALA A 74 31.59 -7.16 7.38
CA ALA A 74 31.82 -8.60 7.45
C ALA A 74 32.64 -9.14 6.26
N GLY A 75 32.52 -8.50 5.09
CA GLY A 75 33.18 -8.94 3.86
C GLY A 75 33.41 -7.83 2.85
N ARG A 76 34.23 -8.12 1.83
CA ARG A 76 34.39 -7.29 0.64
C ARG A 76 34.82 -8.12 -0.57
N ALA A 77 34.13 -7.92 -1.68
CA ALA A 77 34.50 -8.46 -2.98
C ALA A 77 35.16 -7.40 -3.87
N PHE A 78 36.37 -7.69 -4.36
CA PHE A 78 37.09 -6.82 -5.29
C PHE A 78 37.84 -7.64 -6.34
N SER A 79 37.63 -7.33 -7.63
CA SER A 79 38.30 -8.00 -8.75
C SER A 79 38.18 -9.53 -8.76
N GLY A 80 37.07 -10.07 -8.25
CA GLY A 80 36.84 -11.52 -8.16
C GLY A 80 37.42 -12.20 -6.91
N ASP A 81 38.19 -11.47 -6.09
CA ASP A 81 38.66 -11.93 -4.78
C ASP A 81 37.65 -11.54 -3.69
N ILE A 82 37.42 -12.43 -2.73
CA ILE A 82 36.60 -12.21 -1.54
C ILE A 82 37.52 -12.10 -0.32
N GLN A 83 37.31 -11.05 0.49
CA GLN A 83 37.91 -10.91 1.80
C GLN A 83 36.80 -10.97 2.85
N LEU A 84 36.96 -11.80 3.88
CA LEU A 84 36.04 -11.92 5.01
C LEU A 84 36.77 -11.60 6.31
N GLN A 85 36.06 -11.00 7.26
CA GLN A 85 36.61 -10.71 8.59
C GLN A 85 36.95 -12.03 9.28
N ARG A 86 38.20 -12.20 9.74
CA ARG A 86 38.63 -13.44 10.43
C ARG A 86 37.80 -13.72 11.67
N ALA A 87 37.36 -12.69 12.38
CA ALA A 87 36.51 -12.81 13.57
C ALA A 87 35.18 -13.55 13.33
N LEU A 88 34.73 -13.69 12.08
CA LEU A 88 33.60 -14.56 11.74
C LEU A 88 33.88 -16.06 12.00
N LEU A 89 35.14 -16.41 12.25
CA LEU A 89 35.60 -17.74 12.60
C LEU A 89 35.77 -17.92 14.11
N ASP A 90 35.44 -16.96 14.97
CA ASP A 90 35.80 -17.04 16.40
C ASP A 90 34.88 -17.99 17.21
N ASP A 91 33.65 -18.26 16.76
CA ASP A 91 32.66 -19.08 17.49
C ASP A 91 31.95 -20.14 16.63
N ASP A 92 31.62 -21.29 17.23
CA ASP A 92 30.91 -22.41 16.59
C ASP A 92 29.40 -22.44 16.94
N GLU A 93 28.87 -21.37 17.53
CA GLU A 93 27.42 -21.25 17.73
C GLU A 93 26.70 -21.20 16.38
N ASP A 94 25.52 -21.82 16.29
CA ASP A 94 24.67 -21.82 15.08
C ASP A 94 24.45 -20.42 14.49
N ALA A 95 24.50 -19.38 15.34
CA ALA A 95 24.40 -17.98 14.93
C ALA A 95 25.66 -17.47 14.20
N ALA A 96 26.85 -17.72 14.73
CA ALA A 96 28.12 -17.32 14.11
C ALA A 96 28.35 -18.03 12.78
N GLY A 97 28.05 -19.34 12.72
CA GLY A 97 28.09 -20.11 11.48
C GLY A 97 27.11 -19.60 10.41
N ARG A 98 25.95 -19.07 10.80
CA ARG A 98 25.00 -18.41 9.89
C ARG A 98 25.52 -17.06 9.40
N ALA A 99 26.10 -16.24 10.29
CA ALA A 99 26.68 -14.94 9.92
C ALA A 99 27.82 -15.10 8.89
N LEU A 100 28.67 -16.11 9.08
CA LEU A 100 29.72 -16.43 8.12
C LEU A 100 29.16 -16.87 6.75
N GLN A 101 28.16 -17.75 6.73
CA GLN A 101 27.50 -18.17 5.50
C GLN A 101 26.83 -16.99 4.77
N ALA A 102 26.17 -16.10 5.53
CA ALA A 102 25.54 -14.89 4.99
C ALA A 102 26.58 -13.97 4.35
N ALA A 103 27.68 -13.65 5.05
CA ALA A 103 28.76 -12.82 4.51
C ALA A 103 29.39 -13.44 3.24
N LEU A 104 29.61 -14.75 3.22
CA LEU A 104 30.13 -15.43 2.03
C LEU A 104 29.15 -15.38 0.85
N VAL A 105 27.86 -15.63 1.09
CA VAL A 105 26.80 -15.50 0.06
C VAL A 105 26.74 -14.08 -0.48
N HIS A 106 26.77 -13.08 0.40
CA HIS A 106 26.74 -11.66 0.05
C HIS A 106 27.82 -11.31 -0.96
N GLU A 107 29.07 -11.64 -0.64
CA GLU A 107 30.21 -11.32 -1.48
C GLU A 107 30.21 -12.11 -2.80
N LEU A 108 29.77 -13.38 -2.78
CA LEU A 108 29.60 -14.16 -4.00
C LEU A 108 28.56 -13.56 -4.94
N VAL A 109 27.46 -13.05 -4.41
CA VAL A 109 26.44 -12.36 -5.20
C VAL A 109 27.00 -11.09 -5.82
N HIS A 110 27.83 -10.32 -5.12
CA HIS A 110 28.51 -9.15 -5.70
C HIS A 110 29.52 -9.52 -6.80
N VAL A 111 30.24 -10.64 -6.66
CA VAL A 111 31.12 -11.14 -7.72
C VAL A 111 30.30 -11.57 -8.94
N ALA A 112 29.25 -12.35 -8.72
CA ALA A 112 28.37 -12.87 -9.77
C ALA A 112 27.60 -11.76 -10.50
N ASP A 113 27.04 -10.78 -9.78
CA ASP A 113 26.30 -9.65 -10.35
C ASP A 113 27.20 -8.74 -11.20
N ARG A 114 28.50 -8.64 -10.88
CA ARG A 114 29.50 -7.94 -11.70
C ARG A 114 30.07 -8.79 -12.84
N GLY A 115 29.80 -10.09 -12.83
CA GLY A 115 30.25 -11.05 -13.83
C GLY A 115 29.52 -10.90 -15.17
N GLN A 116 30.01 -11.61 -16.19
CA GLN A 116 29.53 -11.47 -17.57
C GLN A 116 28.08 -11.94 -17.77
N ALA A 117 27.64 -12.95 -17.00
CA ALA A 117 26.27 -13.45 -16.97
C ALA A 117 25.40 -12.80 -15.88
N GLY A 118 25.95 -11.80 -15.16
CA GLY A 118 25.29 -11.05 -14.10
C GLY A 118 24.48 -9.84 -14.59
N GLY A 119 24.62 -8.71 -13.88
CA GLY A 119 23.89 -7.46 -14.15
C GLY A 119 22.44 -7.47 -13.68
N TRP A 120 22.10 -8.39 -12.77
CA TRP A 120 20.75 -8.58 -12.26
C TRP A 120 20.26 -7.39 -11.44
N SER A 121 21.14 -6.78 -10.63
CA SER A 121 20.82 -5.55 -9.87
C SER A 121 20.51 -4.36 -10.79
N GLY A 122 20.96 -4.43 -12.04
CA GLY A 122 20.69 -3.49 -13.12
C GLY A 122 19.29 -3.60 -13.73
N GLN A 123 18.65 -4.76 -13.60
CA GLN A 123 17.44 -5.07 -14.34
C GLN A 123 16.25 -4.21 -13.91
N ALA A 124 15.44 -3.82 -14.90
CA ALA A 124 14.32 -2.93 -14.67
C ALA A 124 13.27 -3.54 -13.73
N ARG A 125 12.99 -4.84 -13.87
CA ARG A 125 12.04 -5.60 -13.04
C ARG A 125 12.53 -5.71 -11.60
N PHE A 126 13.78 -6.10 -11.40
CA PHE A 126 14.38 -6.19 -10.08
C PHE A 126 14.30 -4.86 -9.32
N ARG A 127 14.72 -3.77 -9.96
CA ARG A 127 14.68 -2.42 -9.35
C ARG A 127 13.26 -1.96 -9.01
N GLU A 128 12.26 -2.41 -9.76
CA GLU A 128 10.85 -2.11 -9.48
C GLU A 128 10.36 -2.86 -8.24
N LEU A 129 10.68 -4.15 -8.12
CA LEU A 129 10.37 -4.97 -6.94
C LEU A 129 11.08 -4.45 -5.68
N ALA A 130 12.37 -4.13 -5.82
CA ALA A 130 13.23 -3.67 -4.75
C ALA A 130 12.86 -2.28 -4.20
N GLY A 131 12.10 -1.47 -4.95
CA GLY A 131 11.62 -0.16 -4.49
C GLY A 131 12.32 1.06 -5.09
N TRP A 132 13.29 0.88 -5.99
CA TRP A 132 13.82 1.93 -6.85
C TRP A 132 12.92 2.12 -8.08
N GLN A 133 11.69 2.55 -7.86
CA GLN A 133 10.64 2.51 -8.87
C GLN A 133 10.78 3.60 -9.93
N ARG A 134 10.34 3.33 -11.16
CA ARG A 134 10.47 4.30 -12.25
C ARG A 134 9.61 5.55 -12.00
N ARG A 135 10.18 6.73 -12.24
CA ARG A 135 9.46 8.02 -12.13
C ARG A 135 8.67 8.34 -13.41
N PRO A 136 7.60 9.15 -13.32
CA PRO A 136 6.95 9.73 -14.49
C PRO A 136 7.94 10.44 -15.42
N TRP A 137 7.61 10.48 -16.71
CA TRP A 137 8.41 11.11 -17.78
C TRP A 137 9.85 10.61 -17.91
N LYS A 138 10.13 9.38 -17.44
CA LYS A 138 11.47 8.76 -17.50
C LYS A 138 12.55 9.57 -16.75
N LEU A 139 12.18 10.34 -15.73
CA LEU A 139 13.10 11.14 -14.89
C LEU A 139 13.92 10.29 -13.89
N GLY A 140 14.39 9.11 -14.32
CA GLY A 140 15.09 8.16 -13.45
C GLY A 140 14.17 7.39 -12.52
N ARG A 141 14.68 7.04 -11.32
CA ARG A 141 14.02 6.17 -10.33
C ARG A 141 13.84 6.87 -8.98
N SER A 142 12.85 6.45 -8.20
CA SER A 142 12.67 6.90 -6.81
C SER A 142 13.76 6.31 -5.92
N PRO A 143 14.07 6.94 -4.78
CA PRO A 143 14.78 6.25 -3.71
C PRO A 143 13.94 5.07 -3.19
N ASN A 144 14.59 4.09 -2.58
CA ASN A 144 13.92 3.01 -1.88
C ASN A 144 13.31 3.56 -0.58
N ARG A 145 12.01 3.30 -0.36
CA ARG A 145 11.21 3.76 0.78
C ARG A 145 10.55 2.60 1.55
N PHE A 146 11.01 1.37 1.33
CA PHE A 146 10.55 0.20 2.09
C PHE A 146 11.33 0.16 3.42
N THR A 147 10.85 0.86 4.44
CA THR A 147 11.62 1.15 5.66
C THR A 147 11.33 0.30 6.87
N ASP A 148 10.08 -0.11 7.06
CA ASP A 148 9.67 -0.56 8.40
C ASP A 148 9.97 -2.03 8.66
N ARG A 149 10.05 -2.83 7.59
CA ARG A 149 10.26 -4.29 7.64
C ARG A 149 11.44 -4.71 6.77
N SER A 150 12.53 -3.96 6.93
CA SER A 150 13.85 -4.29 6.39
C SER A 150 14.50 -5.36 7.29
N PRO A 151 15.09 -6.43 6.75
CA PRO A 151 15.91 -7.34 7.56
C PRO A 151 17.19 -6.66 8.04
N ASP A 152 17.77 -5.80 7.19
CA ASP A 152 18.92 -4.94 7.46
C ASP A 152 18.70 -3.64 6.70
N ASP A 153 18.95 -2.48 7.33
CA ASP A 153 18.86 -1.18 6.68
C ASP A 153 19.83 -1.02 5.49
N TYR A 154 20.93 -1.77 5.50
CA TYR A 154 21.96 -1.79 4.47
C TYR A 154 21.44 -2.23 3.10
N GLU A 155 20.39 -3.06 3.04
CA GLU A 155 19.80 -3.52 1.78
C GLU A 155 19.36 -2.34 0.88
N ARG A 156 19.05 -1.19 1.47
CA ARG A 156 18.55 -0.01 0.74
C ARG A 156 19.66 0.92 0.27
N HIS A 157 20.92 0.60 0.54
CA HIS A 157 22.07 1.42 0.16
C HIS A 157 22.21 1.52 -1.37
N SER A 158 22.11 0.38 -2.05
CA SER A 158 22.12 0.30 -3.50
C SER A 158 21.32 -0.90 -4.00
N ALA A 159 20.99 -0.94 -5.29
CA ALA A 159 20.32 -2.12 -5.86
C ALA A 159 21.20 -3.38 -5.79
N ALA A 160 22.53 -3.24 -5.82
CA ALA A 160 23.45 -4.36 -5.65
C ALA A 160 23.41 -4.89 -4.22
N GLU A 161 23.45 -4.00 -3.21
CA GLU A 161 23.29 -4.39 -1.81
C GLU A 161 21.93 -5.05 -1.55
N TYR A 162 20.86 -4.52 -2.15
CA TYR A 162 19.55 -5.14 -2.04
C TYR A 162 19.55 -6.58 -2.56
N LEU A 163 20.23 -6.83 -3.68
CA LEU A 163 20.32 -8.16 -4.26
C LEU A 163 21.11 -9.10 -3.35
N ALA A 164 22.28 -8.66 -2.88
CA ALA A 164 23.16 -9.43 -2.01
C ALA A 164 22.47 -9.79 -0.69
N VAL A 165 21.96 -8.79 0.05
CA VAL A 165 21.24 -9.01 1.32
C VAL A 165 20.05 -9.94 1.14
N ASN A 166 19.24 -9.75 0.10
CA ASN A 166 18.07 -10.61 -0.10
C ASN A 166 18.43 -12.02 -0.59
N ALA A 167 19.56 -12.19 -1.28
CA ALA A 167 20.06 -13.52 -1.64
C ALA A 167 20.55 -14.30 -0.41
N GLU A 168 21.13 -13.64 0.60
CA GLU A 168 21.46 -14.26 1.89
C GLU A 168 20.21 -14.87 2.51
N HIS A 169 19.17 -14.06 2.69
CA HIS A 169 17.92 -14.53 3.27
C HIS A 169 17.25 -15.59 2.39
N TRP A 170 17.22 -15.41 1.07
CA TRP A 170 16.62 -16.39 0.17
C TRP A 170 17.28 -17.78 0.24
N LEU A 171 18.60 -17.85 0.45
CA LEU A 171 19.34 -19.10 0.54
C LEU A 171 19.38 -19.70 1.95
N LEU A 172 19.25 -18.87 2.99
CA LEU A 172 19.46 -19.27 4.39
C LEU A 172 18.17 -19.29 5.24
N ASP A 173 17.14 -18.53 4.87
CA ASP A 173 15.84 -18.45 5.55
C ASP A 173 14.77 -19.23 4.76
N ALA A 174 14.23 -20.28 5.38
CA ALA A 174 13.20 -21.13 4.77
C ALA A 174 11.87 -20.40 4.53
N ASP A 175 11.61 -19.33 5.29
CA ASP A 175 10.37 -18.54 5.23
C ASP A 175 10.49 -17.34 4.27
N PHE A 176 11.64 -17.12 3.61
CA PHE A 176 11.87 -15.97 2.74
C PHE A 176 10.78 -15.84 1.65
N ALA A 177 10.33 -16.96 1.08
CA ALA A 177 9.28 -16.96 0.07
C ALA A 177 7.92 -16.49 0.61
N CYS A 178 7.66 -16.66 1.90
CA CYS A 178 6.44 -16.17 2.56
C CYS A 178 6.59 -14.72 3.01
N ARG A 179 7.81 -14.29 3.34
CA ARG A 179 8.14 -12.90 3.73
C ARG A 179 8.23 -11.95 2.53
N ARG A 180 8.78 -12.40 1.40
CA ARG A 180 8.99 -11.60 0.18
C ARG A 180 8.63 -12.41 -1.08
N PRO A 181 7.35 -12.77 -1.29
CA PRO A 181 6.93 -13.71 -2.34
C PRO A 181 7.30 -13.27 -3.75
N ALA A 182 7.03 -12.01 -4.11
CA ALA A 182 7.36 -11.48 -5.43
C ALA A 182 8.87 -11.47 -5.72
N LEU A 183 9.70 -11.20 -4.71
CA LEU A 183 11.16 -11.21 -4.85
C LEU A 183 11.70 -12.64 -4.92
N ALA A 184 11.18 -13.54 -4.08
CA ALA A 184 11.53 -14.96 -4.11
C ALA A 184 11.17 -15.62 -5.45
N SER A 185 10.01 -15.27 -6.02
CA SER A 185 9.61 -15.72 -7.36
C SER A 185 10.58 -15.20 -8.43
N TRP A 186 10.95 -13.92 -8.38
CA TRP A 186 11.92 -13.35 -9.33
C TRP A 186 13.31 -13.98 -9.18
N LEU A 187 13.80 -14.19 -7.95
CA LEU A 187 15.09 -14.85 -7.68
C LEU A 187 15.07 -16.29 -8.20
N SER A 188 14.00 -17.03 -7.95
CA SER A 188 13.87 -18.42 -8.42
C SER A 188 13.82 -18.51 -9.95
N ALA A 189 13.13 -17.57 -10.60
CA ALA A 189 13.06 -17.50 -12.05
C ALA A 189 14.37 -17.06 -12.71
N THR A 190 15.15 -16.22 -12.03
CA THR A 190 16.38 -15.61 -12.58
C THR A 190 17.62 -16.46 -12.28
N LEU A 191 17.72 -16.96 -11.05
CA LEU A 191 18.90 -17.64 -10.53
C LEU A 191 18.73 -19.17 -10.50
N GLY A 192 17.49 -19.66 -10.47
CA GLY A 192 17.15 -21.07 -10.31
C GLY A 192 16.44 -21.35 -8.98
N PRO A 193 15.74 -22.49 -8.84
CA PRO A 193 14.96 -22.79 -7.65
C PRO A 193 15.86 -23.06 -6.42
N THR A 194 15.36 -22.75 -5.23
CA THR A 194 15.97 -23.18 -3.97
C THR A 194 15.41 -24.53 -3.50
N PRO A 195 16.24 -25.36 -2.83
CA PRO A 195 15.80 -26.66 -2.34
C PRO A 195 14.90 -26.61 -1.10
N ARG A 196 14.82 -25.46 -0.40
CA ARG A 196 14.00 -25.28 0.79
C ARG A 196 12.96 -24.19 0.56
N ARG A 197 11.69 -24.53 0.80
CA ARG A 197 10.57 -23.59 0.78
C ARG A 197 9.55 -24.00 1.85
N ALA A 198 9.20 -23.07 2.72
CA ALA A 198 8.10 -23.25 3.66
C ALA A 198 6.73 -23.18 2.94
N ASP A 199 5.73 -23.82 3.52
CA ASP A 199 4.34 -23.67 3.10
C ASP A 199 3.80 -22.32 3.60
N CYS A 200 3.52 -21.42 2.67
CA CYS A 200 3.02 -20.09 3.00
C CYS A 200 1.50 -20.10 3.22
N ASP A 201 1.02 -19.29 4.16
CA ASP A 201 -0.40 -18.95 4.24
C ASP A 201 -0.84 -18.29 2.92
N ALA A 202 -1.94 -18.76 2.34
CA ALA A 202 -2.50 -18.20 1.12
C ALA A 202 -3.18 -16.84 1.37
N GLY A 203 -3.58 -16.56 2.62
CA GLY A 203 -4.23 -15.32 3.01
C GLY A 203 -3.27 -14.13 3.06
N VAL A 204 -3.66 -13.03 2.43
CA VAL A 204 -2.91 -11.77 2.42
C VAL A 204 -3.28 -10.94 3.66
N PRO A 205 -2.34 -10.71 4.60
CA PRO A 205 -2.64 -9.95 5.80
C PRO A 205 -2.67 -8.44 5.51
N LEU A 206 -3.73 -7.76 5.93
CA LEU A 206 -3.90 -6.31 5.80
C LEU A 206 -4.54 -5.74 7.06
N LEU A 207 -4.15 -4.54 7.47
CA LEU A 207 -4.90 -3.74 8.43
C LEU A 207 -5.87 -2.84 7.67
N GLN A 208 -7.15 -2.93 8.02
CA GLN A 208 -8.22 -2.11 7.45
C GLN A 208 -8.79 -1.17 8.51
N ALA A 209 -9.36 -0.05 8.05
CA ALA A 209 -10.23 0.76 8.90
C ALA A 209 -11.52 -0.02 9.21
N GLY A 210 -11.93 0.00 10.48
CA GLY A 210 -13.20 -0.58 10.94
C GLY A 210 -14.41 0.31 10.62
N ALA A 211 -15.59 -0.14 11.03
CA ALA A 211 -16.84 0.59 10.78
C ALA A 211 -16.98 1.88 11.61
N GLU A 212 -16.36 1.93 12.79
CA GLU A 212 -16.29 3.15 13.61
C GLU A 212 -14.94 3.84 13.46
N GLU A 213 -14.94 5.16 13.59
CA GLU A 213 -13.74 5.96 13.43
C GLU A 213 -12.70 5.60 14.51
N GLY A 214 -11.48 5.34 14.05
CA GLY A 214 -10.38 4.92 14.92
C GLY A 214 -10.26 3.42 15.17
N LEU A 215 -11.23 2.62 14.74
CA LEU A 215 -11.11 1.16 14.78
C LEU A 215 -10.22 0.66 13.64
N VAL A 216 -9.41 -0.34 13.94
CA VAL A 216 -8.50 -1.00 12.99
C VAL A 216 -8.63 -2.49 13.18
N GLU A 217 -8.80 -3.20 12.08
CA GLU A 217 -9.02 -4.64 12.08
C GLU A 217 -7.97 -5.34 11.22
N LEU A 218 -7.50 -6.50 11.70
CA LEU A 218 -6.68 -7.40 10.90
C LEU A 218 -7.59 -8.22 9.97
N MET A 219 -7.45 -7.99 8.67
CA MET A 219 -8.05 -8.80 7.62
C MET A 219 -7.04 -9.81 7.08
N ARG A 220 -7.49 -11.04 6.83
CA ARG A 220 -6.80 -12.00 5.96
C ARG A 220 -7.58 -12.15 4.67
N LEU A 221 -7.09 -11.55 3.60
CA LEU A 221 -7.73 -11.56 2.29
C LEU A 221 -7.27 -12.76 1.48
N ASP A 222 -8.17 -13.68 1.17
CA ASP A 222 -7.91 -14.76 0.21
C ASP A 222 -7.90 -14.18 -1.23
N PRO A 223 -6.77 -14.26 -1.97
CA PRO A 223 -6.69 -13.81 -3.35
C PRO A 223 -7.71 -14.46 -4.27
N ALA A 224 -8.10 -15.72 -4.02
CA ALA A 224 -9.07 -16.44 -4.84
C ALA A 224 -10.48 -15.85 -4.75
N ARG A 225 -10.79 -15.08 -3.71
CA ARG A 225 -12.07 -14.37 -3.57
C ARG A 225 -12.12 -13.05 -4.34
N VAL A 226 -11.00 -12.54 -4.85
CA VAL A 226 -10.96 -11.27 -5.57
C VAL A 226 -11.26 -11.51 -7.04
N TYR A 227 -12.49 -11.19 -7.44
CA TYR A 227 -12.96 -11.37 -8.82
C TYR A 227 -12.33 -10.36 -9.78
N ALA A 228 -12.21 -9.10 -9.36
CA ALA A 228 -11.68 -8.03 -10.20
C ALA A 228 -11.02 -6.94 -9.36
N VAL A 229 -10.15 -6.17 -10.01
CA VAL A 229 -9.63 -4.91 -9.47
C VAL A 229 -10.05 -3.79 -10.41
N ASP A 230 -10.73 -2.79 -9.87
CA ASP A 230 -11.17 -1.64 -10.64
C ASP A 230 -10.27 -0.43 -10.34
N TYR A 231 -9.98 0.36 -11.37
CA TYR A 231 -9.51 1.71 -11.21
C TYR A 231 -10.66 2.61 -10.75
N LEU A 232 -10.68 2.94 -9.46
CA LEU A 232 -11.72 3.77 -8.85
C LEU A 232 -11.32 5.25 -9.00
N PHE A 233 -12.12 6.01 -9.74
CA PHE A 233 -11.83 7.38 -10.12
C PHE A 233 -12.92 8.33 -9.61
N ALA A 234 -12.55 9.26 -8.75
CA ALA A 234 -13.41 10.38 -8.35
C ALA A 234 -13.34 11.49 -9.40
N GLU A 235 -14.49 11.82 -9.99
CA GLU A 235 -14.65 12.86 -11.02
C GLU A 235 -14.25 14.23 -10.47
N SER A 236 -13.99 15.22 -11.32
CA SER A 236 -13.49 16.51 -10.81
C SER A 236 -14.54 17.27 -10.01
N GLY A 237 -14.14 17.87 -8.89
CA GLY A 237 -14.99 18.76 -8.10
C GLY A 237 -14.67 20.25 -8.28
N ASP A 238 -15.41 21.10 -7.56
CA ASP A 238 -15.31 22.56 -7.63
C ASP A 238 -14.09 23.15 -6.88
N VAL A 239 -13.47 22.37 -5.98
CA VAL A 239 -12.30 22.80 -5.19
C VAL A 239 -11.01 22.62 -6.02
N PRO A 240 -10.05 23.58 -6.06
CA PRO A 240 -8.87 23.52 -6.93
C PRO A 240 -8.06 22.20 -6.90
N MET A 241 -7.94 21.56 -5.73
CA MET A 241 -7.25 20.27 -5.58
C MET A 241 -8.05 19.09 -6.16
N SER A 242 -9.39 19.14 -6.08
CA SER A 242 -10.30 18.13 -6.65
C SER A 242 -10.42 18.21 -8.17
N ARG A 243 -9.98 19.29 -8.82
CA ARG A 243 -10.07 19.49 -10.28
C ARG A 243 -9.27 18.47 -11.09
N TRP A 244 -8.24 17.85 -10.49
CA TRP A 244 -7.41 16.83 -11.13
C TRP A 244 -8.00 15.41 -11.03
N GLY A 245 -9.06 15.23 -10.23
CA GLY A 245 -9.61 13.94 -9.82
C GLY A 245 -8.78 13.27 -8.72
N HIS A 246 -9.28 12.15 -8.19
CA HIS A 246 -8.54 11.27 -7.28
C HIS A 246 -8.59 9.84 -7.80
N SER A 247 -7.48 9.10 -7.66
CA SER A 247 -7.37 7.70 -8.10
C SER A 247 -7.12 6.76 -6.94
N MET A 248 -7.86 5.67 -6.93
CA MET A 248 -7.76 4.57 -5.97
C MET A 248 -7.90 3.25 -6.74
N LEU A 249 -7.71 2.12 -6.06
CA LEU A 249 -8.08 0.80 -6.60
C LEU A 249 -9.18 0.20 -5.74
N ARG A 250 -10.25 -0.30 -6.36
CA ARG A 250 -11.28 -1.08 -5.68
C ARG A 250 -11.00 -2.56 -5.90
N LEU A 251 -10.94 -3.32 -4.81
CA LEU A 251 -10.96 -4.77 -4.81
C LEU A 251 -12.42 -5.22 -4.82
N VAL A 252 -12.83 -5.91 -5.90
CA VAL A 252 -14.14 -6.54 -6.04
C VAL A 252 -14.05 -7.94 -5.43
N ILE A 253 -14.34 -8.01 -4.14
CA ILE A 253 -14.21 -9.20 -3.30
C ILE A 253 -15.57 -9.89 -3.21
N CYS A 254 -15.60 -11.18 -3.56
CA CYS A 254 -16.78 -12.01 -3.41
C CYS A 254 -17.04 -12.33 -1.94
N ARG A 255 -18.32 -12.40 -1.57
CA ARG A 255 -18.74 -12.97 -0.28
C ARG A 255 -18.24 -14.41 -0.14
N GLU A 256 -17.96 -14.84 1.08
CA GLU A 256 -17.56 -16.22 1.38
C GLU A 256 -18.58 -17.23 0.84
N GLY A 257 -18.06 -18.32 0.26
CA GLY A 257 -18.86 -19.35 -0.41
C GLY A 257 -19.38 -18.97 -1.80
N ARG A 258 -19.23 -17.72 -2.25
CA ARG A 258 -19.59 -17.32 -3.63
C ARG A 258 -18.46 -17.64 -4.60
N VAL A 259 -18.81 -18.29 -5.71
CA VAL A 259 -17.89 -18.50 -6.84
C VAL A 259 -17.54 -17.14 -7.48
N PRO A 260 -16.26 -16.82 -7.69
CA PRO A 260 -15.85 -15.57 -8.34
C PRO A 260 -16.50 -15.33 -9.70
N GLY A 261 -17.11 -14.17 -9.87
CA GLY A 261 -17.83 -13.79 -11.09
C GLY A 261 -18.48 -12.40 -11.01
N PRO A 262 -19.15 -11.95 -12.08
CA PRO A 262 -19.76 -10.61 -12.14
C PRO A 262 -20.70 -10.30 -10.98
N ALA A 263 -21.41 -11.30 -10.46
CA ALA A 263 -22.32 -11.16 -9.32
C ALA A 263 -21.63 -10.65 -8.03
N CYS A 264 -20.31 -10.84 -7.89
CA CYS A 264 -19.58 -10.33 -6.74
C CYS A 264 -19.63 -8.80 -6.66
N ARG A 265 -19.89 -8.08 -7.76
CA ARG A 265 -20.04 -6.61 -7.75
C ARG A 265 -21.16 -6.10 -6.86
N LEU A 266 -22.13 -6.96 -6.52
CA LEU A 266 -23.24 -6.64 -5.63
C LEU A 266 -22.91 -6.89 -4.14
N ASP A 267 -21.78 -7.55 -3.83
CA ASP A 267 -21.32 -7.77 -2.46
C ASP A 267 -20.56 -6.52 -1.94
N LEU A 268 -21.19 -5.34 -2.01
CA LEU A 268 -20.56 -4.04 -1.74
C LEU A 268 -19.90 -3.93 -0.35
N ASP A 269 -20.44 -4.64 0.64
CA ASP A 269 -19.94 -4.74 2.01
C ASP A 269 -18.59 -5.47 2.10
N GLN A 270 -18.30 -6.34 1.15
CA GLN A 270 -17.06 -7.12 1.08
C GLN A 270 -15.93 -6.33 0.41
N HIS A 271 -16.26 -5.34 -0.42
CA HIS A 271 -15.28 -4.62 -1.22
C HIS A 271 -14.37 -3.72 -0.38
N ARG A 272 -13.13 -3.59 -0.84
CA ARG A 272 -12.12 -2.72 -0.21
C ARG A 272 -11.52 -1.76 -1.21
N VAL A 273 -11.13 -0.59 -0.74
CA VAL A 273 -10.48 0.44 -1.54
C VAL A 273 -9.06 0.62 -1.04
N LEU A 274 -8.11 0.39 -1.95
CA LEU A 274 -6.71 0.70 -1.78
C LEU A 274 -6.48 2.16 -2.17
N SER A 275 -6.13 2.99 -1.19
CA SER A 275 -5.98 4.43 -1.42
C SER A 275 -4.64 4.92 -0.89
N PHE A 276 -3.86 5.55 -1.76
CA PHE A 276 -2.74 6.39 -1.34
C PHE A 276 -3.27 7.77 -1.02
N ARG A 277 -3.40 8.06 0.27
CA ARG A 277 -3.76 9.38 0.78
C ARG A 277 -2.53 9.91 1.49
N ALA A 278 -2.25 11.20 1.33
CA ALA A 278 -1.42 11.84 2.33
C ALA A 278 -2.34 12.04 3.54
N PHE A 279 -2.13 11.21 4.55
CA PHE A 279 -2.98 11.22 5.73
C PHE A 279 -2.08 11.08 6.94
N VAL A 280 -2.21 12.06 7.82
CA VAL A 280 -2.02 11.89 9.25
C VAL A 280 -3.42 12.08 9.81
N GLY A 281 -3.87 11.18 10.69
CA GLY A 281 -5.21 11.11 11.31
C GLY A 281 -6.16 12.26 11.02
N ASP A 282 -7.28 11.97 10.36
CA ASP A 282 -8.39 12.86 10.01
C ASP A 282 -8.11 14.33 9.72
N VAL A 283 -6.98 14.68 9.11
CA VAL A 283 -6.70 16.05 8.71
C VAL A 283 -6.18 16.10 7.27
N GLU A 284 -7.05 16.49 6.33
CA GLU A 284 -6.66 16.76 4.93
C GLU A 284 -5.69 17.95 4.83
N LEU A 285 -4.40 17.64 4.72
CA LEU A 285 -3.26 18.23 3.96
C LEU A 285 -3.23 19.68 3.47
N SER A 286 -2.17 20.41 3.83
CA SER A 286 -1.87 21.78 3.38
C SER A 286 -1.24 21.77 1.99
N SER A 287 -1.73 22.69 1.15
CA SER A 287 -1.21 22.97 -0.19
C SER A 287 0.31 23.25 -0.22
N TRP A 288 0.90 23.81 0.85
CA TRP A 288 2.33 24.15 0.87
C TRP A 288 3.24 22.94 1.15
N ARG A 289 2.89 22.09 2.12
CA ARG A 289 3.72 20.92 2.48
C ARG A 289 3.66 19.81 1.43
N GLY A 290 2.56 19.68 0.69
CA GLY A 290 2.52 18.74 -0.43
C GLY A 290 3.30 19.23 -1.66
N LEU A 291 3.74 20.50 -1.72
CA LEU A 291 4.72 20.94 -2.72
C LEU A 291 6.16 20.58 -2.32
N THR A 292 6.44 20.44 -1.02
CA THR A 292 7.78 20.14 -0.48
C THR A 292 7.99 18.69 -0.05
N GLY A 293 6.95 17.85 -0.06
CA GLY A 293 7.05 16.42 0.30
C GLY A 293 6.90 16.12 1.78
N GLY A 294 6.27 17.01 2.55
CA GLY A 294 6.19 16.94 4.01
C GLY A 294 5.17 15.94 4.57
N TYR A 295 4.61 15.04 3.76
CA TYR A 295 3.60 14.07 4.19
C TYR A 295 4.05 12.64 3.91
N PRO A 296 3.80 11.68 4.82
CA PRO A 296 4.00 10.28 4.51
C PRO A 296 3.04 9.85 3.39
N SER A 297 3.54 9.03 2.48
CA SER A 297 2.74 8.37 1.44
C SER A 297 2.60 6.91 1.82
N ARG A 298 1.41 6.51 2.27
CA ARG A 298 1.14 5.16 2.76
C ARG A 298 -0.13 4.60 2.13
N LEU A 299 -0.24 3.28 2.12
CA LEU A 299 -1.36 2.57 1.51
C LEU A 299 -2.43 2.25 2.54
N PHE A 300 -3.62 2.81 2.35
CA PHE A 300 -4.79 2.59 3.19
C PHE A 300 -5.71 1.54 2.58
N VAL A 301 -6.30 0.72 3.44
CA VAL A 301 -7.35 -0.24 3.08
C VAL A 301 -8.65 0.22 3.76
N LEU A 302 -9.60 0.69 2.95
CA LEU A 302 -10.85 1.28 3.42
C LEU A 302 -12.06 0.45 2.95
N PRO A 303 -13.15 0.35 3.72
CA PRO A 303 -14.42 -0.14 3.22
C PRO A 303 -14.91 0.69 2.02
N LEU A 304 -15.45 0.03 0.99
CA LEU A 304 -15.96 0.73 -0.20
C LEU A 304 -17.06 1.74 0.17
N GLN A 305 -17.99 1.38 1.06
CA GLN A 305 -19.10 2.23 1.43
C GLN A 305 -18.64 3.57 2.02
N GLN A 306 -17.58 3.57 2.84
CA GLN A 306 -16.99 4.78 3.40
C GLN A 306 -16.51 5.73 2.28
N VAL A 307 -15.81 5.19 1.28
CA VAL A 307 -15.30 5.98 0.15
C VAL A 307 -16.43 6.48 -0.74
N VAL A 308 -17.46 5.66 -0.97
CA VAL A 308 -18.64 6.06 -1.73
C VAL A 308 -19.34 7.23 -1.05
N ASP A 309 -19.60 7.14 0.25
CA ASP A 309 -20.28 8.19 1.00
C ASP A 309 -19.46 9.49 1.05
N GLU A 310 -18.15 9.40 1.28
CA GLU A 310 -17.22 10.54 1.26
C GLU A 310 -17.34 11.34 -0.05
N TYR A 311 -17.22 10.67 -1.20
CA TYR A 311 -17.25 11.39 -2.48
C TYR A 311 -18.66 11.76 -2.93
N THR A 312 -19.64 10.85 -2.83
CA THR A 312 -20.96 11.06 -3.44
C THR A 312 -21.89 11.90 -2.59
N LYS A 313 -21.79 11.85 -1.25
CA LYS A 313 -22.71 12.55 -0.33
C LYS A 313 -22.10 13.82 0.25
N VAL A 314 -20.80 13.81 0.54
CA VAL A 314 -20.12 14.95 1.19
C VAL A 314 -19.49 15.88 0.14
N GLU A 315 -18.62 15.32 -0.71
CA GLU A 315 -17.97 16.11 -1.77
C GLU A 315 -18.87 16.39 -2.98
N LEU A 316 -19.99 15.65 -3.12
CA LEU A 316 -20.94 15.75 -4.23
C LEU A 316 -20.27 15.49 -5.59
N ARG A 317 -19.48 14.42 -5.66
CA ARG A 317 -18.73 13.99 -6.84
C ARG A 317 -19.09 12.55 -7.18
N GLY A 318 -19.24 12.28 -8.47
CA GLY A 318 -19.40 10.93 -8.97
C GLY A 318 -18.12 10.10 -8.85
N LEU A 319 -18.31 8.79 -8.67
CA LEU A 319 -17.24 7.79 -8.66
C LEU A 319 -17.42 6.79 -9.79
N ALA A 320 -16.43 6.69 -10.67
CA ALA A 320 -16.35 5.67 -11.69
C ALA A 320 -15.49 4.49 -11.23
N SER A 321 -16.02 3.27 -11.30
CA SER A 321 -15.34 2.01 -10.98
C SER A 321 -15.04 1.28 -12.29
N LEU A 322 -13.84 1.46 -12.82
CA LEU A 322 -13.46 1.01 -14.16
C LEU A 322 -12.64 -0.28 -14.10
N PRO A 323 -13.09 -1.42 -14.65
CA PRO A 323 -12.36 -2.68 -14.55
C PRO A 323 -10.98 -2.65 -15.17
N LEU A 324 -9.97 -3.12 -14.44
CA LEU A 324 -8.67 -3.44 -15.01
C LEU A 324 -8.73 -4.84 -15.64
N GLN A 325 -8.17 -4.96 -16.85
CA GLN A 325 -8.07 -6.24 -17.55
C GLN A 325 -6.86 -7.02 -17.01
N LEU A 326 -7.09 -7.75 -15.91
CA LEU A 326 -6.10 -8.55 -15.19
C LEU A 326 -6.55 -10.00 -15.11
N SER A 327 -5.61 -10.93 -15.29
CA SER A 327 -5.79 -12.35 -14.98
C SER A 327 -5.81 -12.59 -13.46
N ALA A 328 -6.34 -13.75 -13.04
CA ALA A 328 -6.32 -14.15 -11.62
C ALA A 328 -4.91 -14.16 -11.02
N GLN A 329 -3.90 -14.55 -11.81
CA GLN A 329 -2.50 -14.52 -11.38
C GLN A 329 -1.99 -13.09 -11.20
N GLU A 330 -2.30 -12.18 -12.13
CA GLU A 330 -1.94 -10.75 -12.00
C GLU A 330 -2.65 -10.10 -10.80
N ILE A 331 -3.88 -10.50 -10.49
CA ILE A 331 -4.60 -10.06 -9.28
C ILE A 331 -3.86 -10.56 -8.03
N ALA A 332 -3.51 -11.85 -7.95
CA ALA A 332 -2.79 -12.40 -6.80
C ALA A 332 -1.44 -11.70 -6.59
N SER A 333 -0.63 -11.52 -7.64
CA SER A 333 0.63 -10.78 -7.57
C SER A 333 0.46 -9.31 -7.18
N LEU A 334 -0.64 -8.67 -7.61
CA LEU A 334 -0.97 -7.32 -7.18
C LEU A 334 -1.32 -7.27 -5.68
N LEU A 335 -2.07 -8.24 -5.17
CA LEU A 335 -2.42 -8.33 -3.74
C LEU A 335 -1.20 -8.60 -2.84
N GLU A 336 -0.29 -9.48 -3.27
CA GLU A 336 1.00 -9.68 -2.59
C GLU A 336 1.80 -8.37 -2.52
N ARG A 337 1.87 -7.64 -3.64
CA ARG A 337 2.54 -6.33 -3.66
C ARG A 337 1.81 -5.30 -2.81
N THR A 338 0.48 -5.31 -2.79
CA THR A 338 -0.33 -4.47 -1.91
C THR A 338 0.02 -4.70 -0.46
N ALA A 339 0.14 -5.95 -0.01
CA ALA A 339 0.55 -6.25 1.36
C ALA A 339 1.97 -5.78 1.66
N GLN A 340 2.91 -6.01 0.75
CA GLN A 340 4.29 -5.53 0.95
C GLN A 340 4.34 -4.00 1.10
N VAL A 341 3.62 -3.27 0.25
CA VAL A 341 3.54 -1.81 0.36
C VAL A 341 2.85 -1.41 1.66
N HIS A 342 1.76 -2.08 2.03
CA HIS A 342 1.01 -1.77 3.25
C HIS A 342 1.84 -1.96 4.54
N TRP A 343 2.64 -3.02 4.61
CA TRP A 343 3.43 -3.33 5.81
C TRP A 343 4.79 -2.64 5.87
N SER A 344 5.40 -2.31 4.73
CA SER A 344 6.82 -1.94 4.70
C SER A 344 7.11 -0.55 4.12
N TYR A 345 6.18 0.09 3.41
CA TYR A 345 6.45 1.32 2.67
C TYR A 345 6.12 2.59 3.46
N ASP A 346 7.13 3.45 3.66
CA ASP A 346 6.97 4.81 4.20
C ASP A 346 7.49 5.85 3.20
N GLY A 347 6.65 6.17 2.22
CA GLY A 347 6.97 7.13 1.17
C GLY A 347 6.85 8.58 1.61
N ARG A 348 7.16 9.50 0.69
CA ARG A 348 6.87 10.93 0.81
C ARG A 348 5.90 11.35 -0.29
N TYR A 349 4.79 11.96 0.09
CA TYR A 349 3.71 12.38 -0.80
C TYR A 349 3.91 13.82 -1.28
N TYR A 350 3.73 14.04 -2.58
CA TYR A 350 3.84 15.33 -3.25
C TYR A 350 2.63 15.56 -4.15
N PHE A 351 2.13 16.78 -4.27
CA PHE A 351 1.04 17.11 -5.21
C PHE A 351 1.46 16.96 -6.68
N VAL A 352 2.71 17.35 -6.97
CA VAL A 352 3.34 17.23 -8.30
C VAL A 352 4.48 16.23 -8.16
N GLY A 353 4.24 14.97 -8.51
CA GLY A 353 5.20 13.88 -8.31
C GLY A 353 4.54 12.66 -7.66
N ASN A 354 5.04 12.20 -6.52
CA ASN A 354 4.47 11.07 -5.75
C ASN A 354 3.11 11.42 -5.14
N ASN A 355 2.08 11.57 -5.97
CA ASN A 355 0.69 11.70 -5.55
C ASN A 355 -0.05 10.35 -5.71
N CYS A 356 -1.35 10.36 -5.41
CA CYS A 356 -2.21 9.18 -5.54
C CYS A 356 -2.09 8.46 -6.90
N ALA A 357 -1.95 9.19 -8.02
CA ALA A 357 -1.82 8.58 -9.35
C ALA A 357 -0.45 7.91 -9.54
N VAL A 358 0.62 8.56 -9.09
CA VAL A 358 1.97 8.01 -9.22
C VAL A 358 2.17 6.80 -8.31
N GLU A 359 1.67 6.85 -7.08
CA GLU A 359 1.72 5.72 -6.15
C GLU A 359 0.85 4.55 -6.61
N THR A 360 -0.34 4.82 -7.16
CA THR A 360 -1.18 3.80 -7.80
C THR A 360 -0.46 3.16 -8.99
N ALA A 361 0.19 3.97 -9.84
CA ALA A 361 0.97 3.45 -10.96
C ALA A 361 2.16 2.60 -10.50
N LYS A 362 2.88 3.01 -9.45
CA LYS A 362 3.97 2.23 -8.83
C LYS A 362 3.48 0.88 -8.31
N LEU A 363 2.36 0.86 -7.60
CA LEU A 363 1.74 -0.36 -7.11
C LEU A 363 1.38 -1.31 -8.26
N LEU A 364 0.67 -0.79 -9.28
CA LEU A 364 0.27 -1.56 -10.46
C LEU A 364 1.48 -2.11 -11.24
N GLN A 365 2.54 -1.34 -11.44
CA GLN A 365 3.73 -1.81 -12.18
C GLN A 365 4.51 -2.88 -11.42
N ALA A 366 4.65 -2.71 -10.11
CA ALA A 366 5.33 -3.72 -9.30
C ALA A 366 4.50 -5.01 -9.20
N GLY A 367 3.17 -4.91 -9.05
CA GLY A 367 2.25 -6.05 -8.96
C GLY A 367 1.97 -6.75 -10.29
N VAL A 368 1.99 -6.03 -11.41
CA VAL A 368 1.63 -6.53 -12.74
C VAL A 368 2.77 -6.27 -13.75
N PRO A 369 3.64 -7.26 -14.04
CA PRO A 369 4.82 -7.08 -14.89
C PRO A 369 4.54 -6.43 -16.25
N ALA A 370 3.45 -6.82 -16.91
CA ALA A 370 3.06 -6.27 -18.21
C ALA A 370 2.81 -4.75 -18.19
N LEU A 371 2.34 -4.20 -17.06
CA LEU A 371 2.12 -2.75 -16.90
C LEU A 371 3.44 -2.00 -16.69
N GLN A 372 4.43 -2.63 -16.06
CA GLN A 372 5.78 -2.07 -15.92
C GLN A 372 6.45 -1.88 -17.28
N GLU A 373 6.43 -2.91 -18.12
CA GLU A 373 7.02 -2.88 -19.46
C GLU A 373 6.39 -1.78 -20.32
N ALA A 374 5.06 -1.63 -20.22
CA ALA A 374 4.32 -0.59 -20.92
C ALA A 374 4.56 0.84 -20.40
N GLY A 375 5.06 1.02 -19.18
CA GLY A 375 5.32 2.34 -18.58
C GLY A 375 4.06 3.20 -18.43
N ILE A 376 3.28 2.91 -17.38
CA ILE A 376 1.98 3.55 -17.13
C ILE A 376 2.05 4.84 -16.31
N GLU A 377 3.24 5.27 -15.89
CA GLU A 377 3.46 6.33 -14.90
C GLU A 377 2.93 7.67 -15.38
N ARG A 378 1.97 8.25 -14.65
CA ARG A 378 1.40 9.56 -14.96
C ARG A 378 1.19 10.34 -13.68
N ILE A 379 1.42 11.65 -13.76
CA ILE A 379 1.29 12.56 -12.62
C ILE A 379 -0.17 12.89 -12.26
N SER A 380 -1.14 12.53 -13.10
CA SER A 380 -2.54 12.83 -12.85
C SER A 380 -3.41 11.58 -12.95
N PRO A 381 -4.45 11.45 -12.10
CA PRO A 381 -5.41 10.36 -12.16
C PRO A 381 -6.03 10.18 -13.55
N ARG A 382 -6.43 11.27 -14.20
CA ARG A 382 -6.97 11.21 -15.58
C ARG A 382 -5.92 10.76 -16.59
N GLY A 383 -4.67 11.13 -16.40
CA GLY A 383 -3.56 10.74 -17.26
C GLY A 383 -3.28 9.24 -17.18
N LEU A 384 -3.29 8.69 -15.96
CA LEU A 384 -3.12 7.26 -15.71
C LEU A 384 -4.26 6.45 -16.33
N ARG A 385 -5.52 6.84 -16.07
CA ARG A 385 -6.71 6.27 -16.69
C ARG A 385 -6.58 6.20 -18.22
N ARG A 386 -6.30 7.33 -18.88
CA ARG A 386 -6.11 7.42 -20.34
C ARG A 386 -4.94 6.58 -20.84
N ARG A 387 -3.90 6.33 -20.03
CA ARG A 387 -2.78 5.47 -20.42
C ARG A 387 -3.19 4.00 -20.34
N LEU A 388 -3.88 3.58 -19.28
CA LEU A 388 -4.37 2.22 -19.12
C LEU A 388 -5.39 1.85 -20.21
N ALA A 389 -6.35 2.75 -20.52
CA ALA A 389 -7.34 2.51 -21.57
C ALA A 389 -6.69 2.35 -22.95
N ARG A 390 -5.73 3.22 -23.31
CA ARG A 390 -4.95 3.10 -24.56
C ARG A 390 -4.13 1.82 -24.68
N LEU A 391 -3.80 1.18 -23.56
CA LEU A 391 -3.10 -0.10 -23.54
C LEU A 391 -4.07 -1.29 -23.59
N GLY A 392 -5.39 -1.04 -23.67
CA GLY A 392 -6.40 -2.10 -23.56
C GLY A 392 -6.46 -2.74 -22.19
N ARG A 393 -5.90 -2.08 -21.15
CA ARG A 393 -5.81 -2.61 -19.78
C ARG A 393 -6.86 -2.03 -18.83
N LEU A 394 -7.77 -1.22 -19.35
CA LEU A 394 -8.87 -0.62 -18.61
C LEU A 394 -10.12 -0.62 -19.50
N ASP A 395 -11.22 -1.15 -18.98
CA ASP A 395 -12.51 -1.16 -19.66
C ASP A 395 -13.31 0.10 -19.34
N GLU A 396 -13.46 0.98 -20.34
CA GLU A 396 -14.29 2.18 -20.24
C GLU A 396 -15.70 1.99 -20.81
N SER A 397 -15.94 0.89 -21.54
CA SER A 397 -17.24 0.62 -22.19
C SER A 397 -18.36 0.41 -21.17
N VAL A 398 -18.02 -0.03 -19.95
CA VAL A 398 -18.95 -0.17 -18.82
C VAL A 398 -19.65 1.13 -18.41
N LEU A 399 -19.18 2.29 -18.88
CA LEU A 399 -19.80 3.60 -18.63
C LEU A 399 -20.62 4.13 -19.81
N GLU A 400 -20.69 3.42 -20.94
CA GLU A 400 -21.44 3.88 -22.13
C GLU A 400 -22.96 3.92 -21.87
N ASP A 401 -23.51 2.87 -21.25
CA ASP A 401 -24.86 2.89 -20.68
C ASP A 401 -24.79 3.28 -19.21
N ARG A 402 -25.11 4.54 -18.93
CA ARG A 402 -25.11 5.10 -17.58
C ARG A 402 -26.06 4.39 -16.62
N ALA A 403 -27.24 3.97 -17.10
CA ALA A 403 -28.23 3.31 -16.27
C ALA A 403 -27.79 1.88 -15.92
N ALA A 404 -27.18 1.16 -16.87
CA ALA A 404 -26.53 -0.12 -16.59
C ALA A 404 -25.35 0.04 -15.62
N ALA A 405 -24.50 1.06 -15.83
CA ALA A 405 -23.35 1.32 -14.97
C ALA A 405 -23.74 1.53 -13.50
N LEU A 406 -24.86 2.23 -13.24
CA LEU A 406 -25.43 2.41 -11.91
C LEU A 406 -25.92 1.09 -11.31
N ARG A 407 -26.70 0.31 -12.06
CA ARG A 407 -27.27 -0.96 -11.58
C ARG A 407 -26.19 -2.00 -11.27
N ASP A 408 -25.15 -2.06 -12.09
CA ASP A 408 -24.12 -3.10 -12.02
C ASP A 408 -22.91 -2.68 -11.15
N GLY A 409 -22.97 -1.49 -10.54
CA GLY A 409 -21.96 -1.00 -9.61
C GLY A 409 -20.65 -0.54 -10.28
N TYR A 410 -20.71 -0.11 -11.54
CA TYR A 410 -19.60 0.53 -12.26
C TYR A 410 -19.58 2.05 -12.08
N TYR A 411 -20.68 2.64 -11.61
CA TYR A 411 -20.75 4.06 -11.30
C TYR A 411 -21.55 4.31 -10.03
N PHE A 412 -21.07 5.22 -9.19
CA PHE A 412 -21.78 5.75 -8.04
C PHE A 412 -22.03 7.24 -8.27
N GLU A 413 -23.31 7.62 -8.32
CA GLU A 413 -23.72 8.97 -8.64
C GLU A 413 -23.52 9.94 -7.49
N SER A 414 -23.18 11.19 -7.81
CA SER A 414 -23.29 12.28 -6.85
C SER A 414 -24.72 12.37 -6.32
N SER A 415 -24.87 12.61 -5.02
CA SER A 415 -26.19 12.80 -4.42
C SER A 415 -26.84 14.13 -4.81
N ASP A 416 -26.23 14.98 -5.64
CA ASP A 416 -26.78 16.28 -6.09
C ASP A 416 -28.23 16.17 -6.58
N ALA A 417 -28.49 15.32 -7.57
CA ALA A 417 -29.83 15.18 -8.14
C ALA A 417 -30.85 14.61 -7.13
N HIS A 418 -30.39 13.70 -6.26
CA HIS A 418 -31.21 13.16 -5.18
C HIS A 418 -31.55 14.23 -4.13
N TYR A 419 -30.57 15.04 -3.76
CA TYR A 419 -30.72 16.17 -2.85
C TYR A 419 -31.65 17.23 -3.44
N ASP A 420 -31.55 17.54 -4.72
CA ASP A 420 -32.49 18.45 -5.41
C ASP A 420 -33.92 17.91 -5.40
N LEU A 421 -34.12 16.60 -5.60
CA LEU A 421 -35.43 15.98 -5.54
C LEU A 421 -36.03 16.03 -4.11
N LEU A 422 -35.22 15.72 -3.10
CA LEU A 422 -35.62 15.81 -1.69
C LEU A 422 -35.92 17.26 -1.29
N PHE A 423 -35.09 18.19 -1.75
CA PHE A 423 -35.26 19.61 -1.50
C PHE A 423 -36.50 20.16 -2.19
N ALA A 424 -36.79 19.78 -3.44
CA ALA A 424 -37.97 20.22 -4.17
C ALA A 424 -39.26 19.83 -3.43
N ALA A 425 -39.34 18.60 -2.91
CA ALA A 425 -40.47 18.17 -2.09
C ALA A 425 -40.63 19.02 -0.82
N ALA A 426 -39.53 19.31 -0.11
CA ALA A 426 -39.56 20.17 1.07
C ALA A 426 -39.88 21.65 0.73
N ARG A 427 -39.39 22.13 -0.41
CA ARG A 427 -39.61 23.49 -0.92
C ARG A 427 -41.07 23.71 -1.29
N ASP A 428 -41.69 22.77 -1.99
CA ASP A 428 -43.08 22.88 -2.42
C ASP A 428 -44.02 22.88 -1.21
N GLU A 429 -43.69 22.12 -0.17
CA GLU A 429 -44.45 22.08 1.09
C GLU A 429 -44.23 23.33 1.96
N LEU A 430 -42.98 23.73 2.17
CA LEU A 430 -42.61 24.74 3.16
C LEU A 430 -42.39 26.14 2.59
N ARG A 431 -42.41 26.29 1.26
CA ARG A 431 -42.02 27.52 0.55
C ARG A 431 -40.63 28.01 0.97
N LEU A 432 -39.65 27.10 0.88
CA LEU A 432 -38.26 27.36 1.27
C LEU A 432 -37.67 28.55 0.49
N PRO A 433 -36.72 29.30 1.09
CA PRO A 433 -36.27 30.61 0.59
C PRO A 433 -35.34 30.57 -0.63
N VAL A 434 -35.03 29.39 -1.17
CA VAL A 434 -34.08 29.19 -2.29
C VAL A 434 -34.60 28.17 -3.29
N GLY A 435 -34.05 28.21 -4.50
CA GLY A 435 -34.56 27.44 -5.64
C GLY A 435 -34.19 25.95 -5.66
N ASP A 436 -33.02 25.60 -5.13
CA ASP A 436 -32.40 24.28 -5.27
C ASP A 436 -31.60 23.86 -4.01
N ALA A 437 -31.23 22.58 -3.94
CA ALA A 437 -30.54 22.02 -2.78
C ALA A 437 -29.13 22.60 -2.61
N GLN A 438 -28.43 22.93 -3.70
CA GLN A 438 -27.10 23.52 -3.60
C GLN A 438 -27.13 24.92 -2.98
N ALA A 439 -28.10 25.75 -3.38
CA ALA A 439 -28.34 27.05 -2.77
C ALA A 439 -28.72 26.90 -1.30
N TRP A 440 -29.52 25.89 -0.95
CA TRP A 440 -29.88 25.56 0.43
C TRP A 440 -28.67 25.19 1.29
N LEU A 441 -27.81 24.30 0.79
CA LEU A 441 -26.57 23.88 1.46
C LEU A 441 -25.55 25.02 1.63
N LYS A 442 -25.66 26.08 0.83
CA LYS A 442 -24.82 27.30 0.92
C LYS A 442 -25.33 28.32 1.94
N LEU A 443 -26.58 28.21 2.41
CA LEU A 443 -27.10 29.09 3.46
C LEU A 443 -26.36 28.84 4.79
N ASP A 444 -26.38 29.84 5.66
CA ASP A 444 -25.95 29.66 7.05
C ASP A 444 -26.90 28.71 7.77
N ALA A 445 -26.34 27.84 8.62
CA ALA A 445 -27.12 26.85 9.37
C ALA A 445 -28.22 27.49 10.23
N ALA A 446 -27.96 28.69 10.77
CA ALA A 446 -28.92 29.46 11.55
C ALA A 446 -30.09 29.97 10.69
N THR A 447 -29.87 30.27 9.42
CA THR A 447 -30.93 30.68 8.48
C THR A 447 -31.83 29.51 8.10
N ARG A 448 -31.27 28.29 8.06
CA ARG A 448 -32.04 27.06 7.79
C ARG A 448 -32.89 26.62 8.99
N ALA A 449 -32.36 26.77 10.20
CA ALA A 449 -32.93 26.23 11.45
C ALA A 449 -34.47 26.42 11.61
N PRO A 450 -35.06 27.61 11.33
CA PRO A 450 -36.49 27.81 11.52
C PRO A 450 -37.38 26.93 10.65
N TRP A 451 -36.89 26.47 9.50
CA TRP A 451 -37.67 25.69 8.52
C TRP A 451 -37.69 24.20 8.84
N LEU A 452 -36.68 23.71 9.56
CA LEU A 452 -36.41 22.28 9.74
C LEU A 452 -37.53 21.53 10.49
N GLN A 453 -38.24 22.21 11.39
CA GLN A 453 -39.30 21.62 12.21
C GLN A 453 -40.72 21.88 11.68
N ARG A 454 -40.86 22.55 10.53
CA ARG A 454 -42.17 22.98 10.01
C ARG A 454 -42.81 21.98 9.04
N GLY A 455 -42.01 21.04 8.52
CA GLY A 455 -42.46 20.05 7.54
C GLY A 455 -43.14 18.84 8.15
N GLY A 456 -43.95 18.17 7.35
CA GLY A 456 -44.43 16.81 7.52
C GLY A 456 -43.31 15.78 7.27
N LEU A 457 -43.62 14.49 7.49
CA LEU A 457 -42.64 13.40 7.53
C LEU A 457 -41.69 13.39 6.32
N ARG A 458 -42.20 13.55 5.11
CA ARG A 458 -41.40 13.52 3.87
C ARG A 458 -40.47 14.73 3.75
N ALA A 459 -40.96 15.94 4.01
CA ALA A 459 -40.14 17.15 3.98
C ALA A 459 -39.07 17.12 5.07
N THR A 460 -39.42 16.71 6.29
CA THR A 460 -38.46 16.58 7.39
C THR A 460 -37.39 15.53 7.09
N ALA A 461 -37.75 14.38 6.49
CA ALA A 461 -36.78 13.35 6.12
C ALA A 461 -35.81 13.84 5.03
N GLY A 462 -36.32 14.58 4.03
CA GLY A 462 -35.48 15.21 3.01
C GLY A 462 -34.53 16.26 3.58
N LEU A 463 -35.04 17.14 4.46
CA LEU A 463 -34.22 18.15 5.14
C LEU A 463 -33.19 17.54 6.09
N MET A 464 -33.48 16.39 6.72
CA MET A 464 -32.52 15.64 7.54
C MET A 464 -31.28 15.23 6.74
N LEU A 465 -31.47 14.65 5.56
CA LEU A 465 -30.36 14.22 4.70
C LEU A 465 -29.53 15.42 4.22
N LEU A 466 -30.21 16.52 3.85
CA LEU A 466 -29.54 17.77 3.46
C LEU A 466 -28.75 18.39 4.62
N GLU A 467 -29.30 18.40 5.84
CA GLU A 467 -28.63 18.96 7.00
C GLU A 467 -27.43 18.11 7.44
N GLN A 468 -27.52 16.77 7.33
CA GLN A 468 -26.38 15.87 7.51
C GLN A 468 -25.27 16.13 6.48
N ALA A 469 -25.63 16.35 5.21
CA ALA A 469 -24.67 16.72 4.17
C ALA A 469 -24.02 18.09 4.46
N ALA A 470 -24.80 19.07 4.92
CA ALA A 470 -24.28 20.37 5.35
C ALA A 470 -23.31 20.24 6.52
N PHE A 471 -23.62 19.38 7.51
CA PHE A 471 -22.75 19.06 8.64
C PHE A 471 -21.40 18.51 8.18
N GLY A 472 -21.39 17.44 7.38
CA GLY A 472 -20.14 16.84 6.89
C GLY A 472 -19.28 17.81 6.07
N ARG A 473 -19.91 18.68 5.28
CA ARG A 473 -19.19 19.74 4.53
C ARG A 473 -18.60 20.79 5.46
N ALA A 474 -19.28 21.16 6.54
CA ALA A 474 -18.75 22.09 7.54
C ALA A 474 -17.58 21.47 8.31
N GLU A 475 -17.66 20.18 8.65
CA GLU A 475 -16.54 19.45 9.25
C GLU A 475 -15.31 19.42 8.32
N LEU A 476 -15.50 19.18 7.02
CA LEU A 476 -14.40 19.22 6.05
C LEU A 476 -13.72 20.60 6.02
N ARG A 477 -14.49 21.69 6.03
CA ARG A 477 -13.96 23.07 6.11
C ARG A 477 -13.24 23.33 7.44
N ALA A 478 -13.79 22.85 8.55
CA ALA A 478 -13.22 23.00 9.89
C ALA A 478 -11.86 22.29 10.00
N ARG A 479 -11.74 21.09 9.44
CA ARG A 479 -10.49 20.32 9.36
C ARG A 479 -9.40 21.10 8.60
N ASP A 480 -9.74 21.72 7.47
CA ASP A 480 -8.79 22.55 6.72
C ASP A 480 -8.32 23.79 7.51
N THR A 481 -9.22 24.44 8.24
CA THR A 481 -8.88 25.58 9.10
C THR A 481 -7.94 25.17 10.24
N LEU A 482 -8.28 24.12 10.99
CA LEU A 482 -7.46 23.63 12.10
C LEU A 482 -6.05 23.30 11.64
N LYS A 483 -5.94 22.61 10.51
CA LYS A 483 -4.66 22.33 9.90
C LYS A 483 -3.85 23.60 9.65
N ARG A 484 -4.44 24.62 9.02
CA ARG A 484 -3.73 25.88 8.75
C ARG A 484 -3.28 26.56 10.05
N ALA A 485 -4.09 26.53 11.09
CA ALA A 485 -3.75 27.08 12.40
C ALA A 485 -2.57 26.34 13.06
N VAL A 486 -2.62 25.00 13.10
CA VAL A 486 -1.57 24.13 13.65
C VAL A 486 -0.26 24.29 12.90
N LEU A 487 -0.33 24.44 11.57
CA LEU A 487 0.84 24.67 10.73
C LEU A 487 1.51 26.04 10.96
N ALA A 488 0.72 27.05 11.31
CA ALA A 488 1.20 28.39 11.60
C ALA A 488 1.82 28.50 13.00
N GLN A 489 1.40 27.66 13.95
CA GLN A 489 1.81 27.70 15.37
C GLN A 489 2.38 26.36 15.85
N ARG A 490 3.31 25.79 15.07
CA ARG A 490 3.86 24.43 15.31
C ARG A 490 4.42 24.22 16.71
N ASP A 491 4.95 25.26 17.33
CA ASP A 491 5.64 25.18 18.62
C ASP A 491 4.73 25.51 19.82
N SER A 492 3.43 25.70 19.59
CA SER A 492 2.45 25.91 20.68
C SER A 492 2.16 24.62 21.43
N ASP A 493 1.82 24.70 22.72
CA ASP A 493 1.40 23.54 23.52
C ASP A 493 0.18 22.84 22.92
N GLY A 494 -0.78 23.61 22.39
CA GLY A 494 -1.94 23.06 21.69
C GLY A 494 -1.57 22.31 20.40
N ALA A 495 -0.62 22.83 19.62
CA ALA A 495 -0.13 22.12 18.43
C ALA A 495 0.65 20.86 18.81
N ARG A 496 1.48 20.89 19.87
CA ARG A 496 2.18 19.72 20.40
C ARG A 496 1.22 18.64 20.91
N GLN A 497 0.19 19.03 21.67
CA GLN A 497 -0.80 18.11 22.20
C GLN A 497 -1.65 17.49 21.09
N LEU A 498 -2.10 18.29 20.12
CA LEU A 498 -2.79 17.79 18.94
C LEU A 498 -1.89 16.86 18.13
N GLN A 499 -0.63 17.22 17.94
CA GLN A 499 0.31 16.38 17.21
C GLN A 499 0.58 15.06 17.93
N ALA A 500 0.72 15.04 19.26
CA ALA A 500 0.85 13.82 20.05
C ALA A 500 -0.40 12.92 19.93
N LEU A 501 -1.60 13.50 19.94
CA LEU A 501 -2.85 12.75 19.72
C LEU A 501 -2.96 12.22 18.29
N LEU A 502 -2.54 13.00 17.30
CA LEU A 502 -2.50 12.58 15.89
C LEU A 502 -1.42 11.52 15.64
N GLU A 503 -0.33 11.53 16.39
CA GLU A 503 0.71 10.49 16.36
C GLU A 503 0.21 9.22 17.03
N GLN A 504 -0.47 9.30 18.18
CA GLN A 504 -1.12 8.16 18.83
C GLN A 504 -2.24 7.55 17.97
N ALA A 505 -3.10 8.38 17.40
CA ALA A 505 -4.09 7.96 16.40
C ALA A 505 -3.44 7.52 15.09
N GLY A 506 -2.23 8.00 14.81
CA GLY A 506 -1.43 7.75 13.62
C GLY A 506 -0.58 6.48 13.68
N GLN A 507 -0.40 5.87 14.86
CA GLN A 507 0.32 4.59 15.02
C GLN A 507 -0.31 3.49 14.16
N TRP A 508 -1.63 3.55 13.98
CA TRP A 508 -2.40 2.67 13.10
C TRP A 508 -2.11 2.86 11.61
N LEU A 509 -1.48 3.97 11.25
CA LEU A 509 -1.18 4.34 9.87
C LEU A 509 0.17 3.80 9.41
N GLN A 510 0.92 3.12 10.29
CA GLN A 510 2.20 2.49 9.98
C GLN A 510 2.16 1.03 10.44
N PRO A 511 1.50 0.13 9.69
CA PRO A 511 1.28 -1.25 10.09
C PRO A 511 2.56 -1.97 10.52
N GLY A 512 3.66 -1.75 9.80
CA GLY A 512 4.97 -2.34 10.11
C GLY A 512 5.49 -2.02 11.51
N ALA A 513 5.21 -0.82 12.02
CA ALA A 513 5.66 -0.37 13.34
C ALA A 513 4.86 -0.98 14.51
N LEU A 514 3.68 -1.56 14.25
CA LEU A 514 2.84 -2.19 15.28
C LEU A 514 3.36 -3.58 15.70
N LEU A 515 4.06 -4.24 14.78
CA LEU A 515 4.68 -5.53 14.97
C LEU A 515 6.02 -5.34 15.70
N GLY A 516 5.96 -5.30 17.04
CA GLY A 516 7.17 -5.22 17.85
C GLY A 516 7.88 -6.58 17.91
N GLY A 517 9.16 -6.62 17.56
CA GLY A 517 9.98 -7.84 17.58
C GLY A 517 10.88 -7.98 16.34
N PRO A 518 11.76 -9.00 16.31
CA PRO A 518 12.57 -9.31 15.13
C PRO A 518 11.70 -9.88 14.01
N GLY A 519 11.94 -9.46 12.76
CA GLY A 519 11.29 -10.01 11.57
C GLY A 519 11.32 -9.04 10.40
N TYR A 520 11.03 -9.50 9.18
CA TYR A 520 11.06 -8.65 7.98
C TYR A 520 10.05 -9.10 6.92
N GLY A 521 9.81 -8.25 5.92
CA GLY A 521 8.86 -8.52 4.86
C GLY A 521 7.41 -8.55 5.36
N LEU A 522 6.59 -9.42 4.76
CA LEU A 522 5.23 -9.69 5.22
C LEU A 522 5.24 -10.37 6.59
N PRO A 523 4.34 -9.97 7.51
CA PRO A 523 4.24 -10.61 8.81
C PRO A 523 3.80 -12.06 8.70
N GLN A 524 4.48 -12.93 9.42
CA GLN A 524 4.15 -14.36 9.51
C GLN A 524 3.06 -14.62 10.58
N ALA A 525 2.54 -15.85 10.62
CA ALA A 525 1.38 -16.20 11.43
C ALA A 525 1.60 -15.97 12.95
N ASP A 526 2.80 -16.22 13.44
CA ASP A 526 3.25 -15.97 14.81
C ASP A 526 3.31 -14.47 15.14
N GLU A 527 3.86 -13.65 14.24
CA GLU A 527 3.90 -12.19 14.34
C GLU A 527 2.47 -11.62 14.42
N LEU A 528 1.57 -12.09 13.56
CA LEU A 528 0.16 -11.67 13.54
C LEU A 528 -0.61 -12.10 14.79
N THR A 529 -0.35 -13.29 15.31
CA THR A 529 -0.96 -13.79 16.55
C THR A 529 -0.59 -12.91 17.74
N THR A 530 0.66 -12.43 17.76
CA THR A 530 1.16 -11.51 18.81
C THR A 530 0.55 -10.10 18.67
N LEU A 531 0.21 -9.69 17.45
CA LEU A 531 -0.40 -8.38 17.18
C LEU A 531 -1.87 -8.32 17.62
N GLN A 532 -2.62 -9.40 17.49
CA GLN A 532 -4.07 -9.40 17.66
C GLN A 532 -4.56 -8.90 19.03
N PRO A 533 -3.96 -9.29 20.18
CA PRO A 533 -4.33 -8.74 21.48
C PRO A 533 -4.10 -7.23 21.59
N ARG A 534 -3.05 -6.71 20.94
CA ARG A 534 -2.74 -5.27 20.93
C ARG A 534 -3.77 -4.48 20.13
N LEU A 535 -4.20 -5.02 18.99
CA LEU A 535 -5.30 -4.45 18.19
C LEU A 535 -6.59 -4.40 19.00
N LEU A 536 -6.92 -5.48 19.70
CA LEU A 536 -8.12 -5.54 20.54
C LEU A 536 -8.04 -4.52 21.69
N ALA A 537 -6.93 -4.46 22.41
CA ALA A 537 -6.74 -3.49 23.49
C ALA A 537 -6.80 -2.04 23.01
N ALA A 538 -6.31 -1.76 21.81
CA ALA A 538 -6.43 -0.44 21.21
C ALA A 538 -7.85 -0.12 20.75
N SER A 539 -8.55 -1.07 20.14
CA SER A 539 -9.92 -0.92 19.66
C SER A 539 -10.90 -0.52 20.77
N THR A 540 -10.64 -0.93 22.02
CA THR A 540 -11.47 -0.55 23.17
C THR A 540 -11.25 0.89 23.63
N GLN A 541 -10.04 1.43 23.42
CA GLN A 541 -9.67 2.79 23.86
C GLN A 541 -9.83 3.83 22.75
N ALA A 542 -9.67 3.42 21.49
CA ALA A 542 -9.62 4.30 20.34
C ALA A 542 -10.88 5.16 20.17
N PRO A 543 -12.13 4.64 20.24
CA PRO A 543 -13.32 5.47 20.04
C PRO A 543 -13.41 6.64 21.02
N GLN A 544 -13.08 6.40 22.30
CA GLN A 544 -13.10 7.44 23.32
C GLN A 544 -11.96 8.45 23.14
N ALA A 545 -10.76 7.98 22.77
CA ALA A 545 -9.63 8.85 22.45
C ALA A 545 -9.95 9.76 21.24
N TRP A 546 -10.57 9.20 20.20
CA TRP A 546 -11.03 9.95 19.03
C TRP A 546 -12.12 10.96 19.37
N LYS A 547 -13.06 10.60 20.24
CA LYS A 547 -14.06 11.54 20.76
C LYS A 547 -13.43 12.72 21.50
N GLN A 548 -12.44 12.46 22.36
CA GLN A 548 -11.71 13.51 23.08
C GLN A 548 -10.90 14.41 22.12
N LEU A 549 -10.24 13.81 21.14
CA LEU A 549 -9.52 14.52 20.09
C LEU A 549 -10.45 15.45 19.31
N ARG A 550 -11.62 14.97 18.88
CA ARG A 550 -12.64 15.79 18.20
C ARG A 550 -13.08 16.99 19.05
N LEU A 551 -13.28 16.81 20.35
CA LEU A 551 -13.65 17.93 21.25
C LEU A 551 -12.53 18.97 21.35
N GLN A 552 -11.27 18.54 21.45
CA GLN A 552 -10.12 19.45 21.50
C GLN A 552 -9.90 20.16 20.17
N MET A 553 -10.03 19.44 19.05
CA MET A 553 -10.02 20.02 17.71
C MET A 553 -11.12 21.07 17.56
N ARG A 554 -12.35 20.77 18.01
CA ARG A 554 -13.45 21.74 17.98
C ARG A 554 -13.14 22.98 18.81
N ALA A 555 -12.50 22.83 19.98
CA ALA A 555 -12.07 23.98 20.79
C ALA A 555 -11.02 24.86 20.09
N GLY A 556 -10.17 24.29 19.23
CA GLY A 556 -9.17 25.04 18.46
C GLY A 556 -9.72 25.83 17.27
N LEU A 557 -10.98 25.64 16.88
CA LEU A 557 -11.58 26.31 15.73
C LEU A 557 -11.88 27.80 16.01
N PRO A 558 -11.88 28.66 14.97
CA PRO A 558 -12.42 30.01 15.07
C PRO A 558 -13.86 30.02 15.60
N SER A 559 -14.21 31.04 16.38
CA SER A 559 -15.52 31.14 17.03
C SER A 559 -16.71 31.03 16.07
N ALA A 560 -16.59 31.58 14.85
CA ALA A 560 -17.61 31.47 13.82
C ALA A 560 -17.87 30.01 13.39
N GLN A 561 -16.80 29.24 13.13
CA GLN A 561 -16.91 27.84 12.71
C GLN A 561 -17.41 26.94 13.84
N ARG A 562 -17.01 27.20 15.10
CA ARG A 562 -17.57 26.48 16.26
C ARG A 562 -19.07 26.67 16.35
N LYS A 563 -19.53 27.93 16.28
CA LYS A 563 -20.96 28.27 16.31
C LYS A 563 -21.73 27.63 15.16
N GLU A 564 -21.16 27.63 13.96
CA GLU A 564 -21.76 26.96 12.80
C GLU A 564 -21.97 25.46 13.08
N LEU A 565 -20.94 24.75 13.56
CA LEU A 565 -21.04 23.32 13.92
C LEU A 565 -22.02 23.07 15.09
N ASP A 566 -22.09 23.97 16.07
CA ASP A 566 -23.05 23.88 17.19
C ASP A 566 -24.49 23.96 16.67
N VAL A 567 -24.76 24.90 15.75
CA VAL A 567 -26.10 25.04 15.13
C VAL A 567 -26.43 23.86 14.24
N LEU A 568 -25.47 23.37 13.44
CA LEU A 568 -25.67 22.20 12.58
C LEU A 568 -25.99 20.94 13.40
N ASP A 569 -25.28 20.71 14.51
CA ASP A 569 -25.55 19.60 15.43
C ASP A 569 -26.95 19.72 16.03
N ALA A 570 -27.32 20.90 16.52
CA ALA A 570 -28.65 21.17 17.05
C ALA A 570 -29.76 20.96 16.01
N ASN A 571 -29.52 21.38 14.76
CA ASN A 571 -30.43 21.20 13.63
C ASN A 571 -30.66 19.71 13.32
N VAL A 572 -29.59 18.91 13.24
CA VAL A 572 -29.67 17.46 13.00
C VAL A 572 -30.41 16.75 14.14
N GLN A 573 -30.12 17.11 15.40
CA GLN A 573 -30.81 16.53 16.56
C GLN A 573 -32.31 16.90 16.57
N ALA A 574 -32.65 18.16 16.27
CA ALA A 574 -34.01 18.63 16.18
C ALA A 574 -34.81 17.91 15.08
N LEU A 575 -34.23 17.77 13.88
CA LEU A 575 -34.84 17.01 12.78
C LEU A 575 -35.06 15.54 13.16
N GLY A 576 -34.06 14.90 13.78
CA GLY A 576 -34.19 13.52 14.26
C GLY A 576 -35.28 13.34 15.31
N ALA A 577 -35.41 14.29 16.25
CA ALA A 577 -36.47 14.27 17.25
C ALA A 577 -37.85 14.46 16.61
N HIS A 578 -37.98 15.42 15.68
CA HIS A 578 -39.22 15.70 14.96
C HIS A 578 -39.66 14.49 14.11
N LEU A 579 -38.72 13.86 13.39
CA LEU A 579 -38.99 12.62 12.64
C LEU A 579 -39.52 11.49 13.51
N ARG A 580 -38.89 11.26 14.68
CA ARG A 580 -39.36 10.24 15.62
C ARG A 580 -40.75 10.56 16.16
N ALA A 581 -41.04 11.83 16.47
CA ALA A 581 -42.36 12.26 16.91
C ALA A 581 -43.43 12.06 15.83
N GLN A 582 -43.12 12.39 14.58
CA GLN A 582 -44.02 12.19 13.44
C GLN A 582 -44.24 10.70 13.11
N ALA A 583 -43.21 9.86 13.22
CA ALA A 583 -43.32 8.43 13.00
C ALA A 583 -44.09 7.71 14.12
N ALA A 584 -44.08 8.25 15.34
CA ALA A 584 -44.84 7.73 16.48
C ALA A 584 -46.30 8.21 16.49
N ALA A 585 -46.67 9.21 15.71
CA ALA A 585 -48.05 9.65 15.57
C ALA A 585 -48.85 8.60 14.77
N PRO A 586 -50.00 8.11 15.27
CA PRO A 586 -50.82 7.16 14.51
C PRO A 586 -51.23 7.78 13.18
N ALA A 587 -51.11 7.01 12.09
CA ALA A 587 -51.56 7.43 10.77
C ALA A 587 -53.02 7.90 10.90
N ALA A 588 -53.26 9.19 10.72
CA ALA A 588 -54.61 9.74 10.76
C ALA A 588 -55.43 8.99 9.72
N ALA A 589 -56.45 8.27 10.18
CA ALA A 589 -57.43 7.64 9.33
C ALA A 589 -57.98 8.71 8.37
N GLY A 590 -57.79 8.49 7.08
CA GLY A 590 -58.30 9.39 6.05
C GLY A 590 -59.81 9.56 6.22
N SER A 591 -60.23 10.83 6.25
CA SER A 591 -61.60 11.26 5.97
C SER A 591 -61.65 11.79 4.55
#